data_AF-A0A496LMS7-F1
#
_entry.id   AF-A0A496LMS7-F1
#
_cell.length_a   1.000
_cell.length_b   1.000
_cell.length_c   1.000
_cell.angle_alpha   90.00
_cell.angle_beta   90.00
_cell.angle_gamma   90.00
#
_symmetry.space_group_name_H-M   'P 1'
#
loop_
_entity.id
_entity.type
_entity.pdbx_description
1 polymer ?
#
loop_
_entity_poly.entity_id
_entity_poly.type
_entity_poly.pdbx_seq_one_letter_code
_entity_poly.pdbx_strand_id
1 'polypeptide(L)'
;AKMELLYDMPIPLGEPHDVISIEASKLKPATTYAMGTNSRTGKESPFVTLAGQERVERNGKNVTVYATMIRSHINPEHIEVNKGDNVTIHLTNLERAQDETHGFTVDLYNIHASLEPGKTATVNFVADEEGVFPYYCTEFCSALHLEMMGYLLVKDPNKKYESAKANRLKTLSPEALKAEYDKVIATNKATDEVIQSVVAYLKEKHYEKYPKVKELVTDALDQYGKIPEVKAKADEAYKKGDVNGAILWEYQVWQYMVKTADVGLRAKNNLAKEIATPMSPAAAKGEEAYLKGGCNGCHVIGQVSSGPDLTGVLLRHENGEKWVFDFIKDPSKFYGDEYIKSMIDYFNLRMPNQHMSDQEIKDIIEYLKWIDENAGM
;
A
#
# COMPACT_ATOMS: atom_id res chain seq x y z
N ALA A 1 -34.73 -40.67 -37.20
CA ALA A 1 -33.80 -39.80 -37.96
C ALA A 1 -32.43 -40.48 -38.01
N LYS A 2 -31.63 -40.21 -39.05
CA LYS A 2 -30.24 -40.71 -39.15
C LYS A 2 -29.34 -39.78 -38.32
N MET A 3 -28.44 -40.34 -37.50
CA MET A 3 -27.42 -39.53 -36.84
C MET A 3 -26.43 -39.01 -37.87
N GLU A 4 -26.05 -37.74 -37.75
CA GLU A 4 -25.10 -37.08 -38.65
C GLU A 4 -23.88 -36.64 -37.84
N LEU A 5 -22.69 -36.92 -38.36
CA LEU A 5 -21.45 -36.38 -37.80
C LEU A 5 -21.37 -34.89 -38.16
N LEU A 6 -21.49 -34.03 -37.15
CA LEU A 6 -21.48 -32.59 -37.35
C LEU A 6 -20.10 -31.97 -37.18
N TYR A 7 -19.25 -32.55 -36.32
CA TYR A 7 -17.99 -31.96 -35.92
C TYR A 7 -17.01 -33.01 -35.39
N ASP A 8 -15.78 -32.99 -35.89
CA ASP A 8 -14.63 -33.73 -35.36
C ASP A 8 -13.57 -32.72 -34.92
N MET A 9 -13.15 -32.80 -33.66
CA MET A 9 -12.19 -31.87 -33.07
C MET A 9 -11.07 -32.62 -32.36
N PRO A 10 -9.80 -32.33 -32.69
CA PRO A 10 -8.69 -32.88 -31.91
C PRO A 10 -8.70 -32.26 -30.51
N ILE A 11 -8.72 -33.11 -29.47
CA ILE A 11 -8.46 -32.69 -28.09
C ILE A 11 -7.00 -33.04 -27.78
N PRO A 12 -6.11 -32.03 -27.70
CA PRO A 12 -4.66 -32.25 -27.86
C PRO A 12 -3.95 -32.91 -26.68
N LEU A 13 -4.51 -32.85 -25.46
CA LEU A 13 -3.88 -33.35 -24.24
C LEU A 13 -4.86 -34.12 -23.35
N GLY A 14 -4.45 -35.29 -22.89
CA GLY A 14 -5.01 -35.94 -21.70
C GLY A 14 -6.12 -36.98 -21.87
N GLU A 15 -6.37 -37.50 -23.08
CA GLU A 15 -7.33 -38.61 -23.38
C GLU A 15 -8.57 -38.60 -22.46
N PRO A 16 -9.52 -37.66 -22.64
CA PRO A 16 -10.66 -37.52 -21.74
C PRO A 16 -11.46 -38.83 -21.67
N HIS A 17 -11.43 -39.47 -20.50
CA HIS A 17 -12.05 -40.78 -20.30
C HIS A 17 -13.58 -40.76 -20.28
N ASP A 18 -14.17 -39.64 -19.87
CA ASP A 18 -15.63 -39.46 -19.78
C ASP A 18 -16.00 -37.98 -19.86
N VAL A 19 -17.24 -37.70 -20.25
CA VAL A 19 -17.79 -36.34 -20.33
C VAL A 19 -19.23 -36.32 -19.81
N ILE A 20 -19.53 -35.35 -18.95
CA ILE A 20 -20.88 -35.04 -18.51
C ILE A 20 -21.27 -33.67 -19.07
N SER A 21 -22.46 -33.58 -19.62
CA SER A 21 -23.03 -32.33 -20.11
C SER A 21 -24.17 -31.86 -19.20
N ILE A 22 -24.21 -30.55 -18.93
CA ILE A 22 -25.29 -29.89 -18.18
C ILE A 22 -25.75 -28.65 -18.94
N GLU A 23 -27.04 -28.35 -18.85
CA GLU A 23 -27.61 -27.13 -19.39
C GLU A 23 -27.00 -25.90 -18.69
N ALA A 24 -26.45 -24.95 -19.46
CA ALA A 24 -25.73 -23.79 -18.93
C ALA A 24 -26.58 -22.95 -17.96
N SER A 25 -27.89 -22.88 -18.18
CA SER A 25 -28.87 -22.16 -17.33
C SER A 25 -28.91 -22.66 -15.87
N LYS A 26 -28.40 -23.88 -15.62
CA LYS A 26 -28.32 -24.48 -14.28
C LYS A 26 -27.08 -24.05 -13.50
N LEU A 27 -26.09 -23.45 -14.15
CA LEU A 27 -24.86 -22.99 -13.53
C LEU A 27 -24.96 -21.50 -13.21
N LYS A 28 -24.60 -21.15 -11.97
CA LYS A 28 -24.53 -19.76 -11.51
C LYS A 28 -23.20 -19.53 -10.78
N PRO A 29 -22.06 -19.44 -11.49
CA PRO A 29 -20.76 -19.24 -10.88
C PRO A 29 -20.70 -17.89 -10.15
N ALA A 30 -19.92 -17.83 -9.07
CA ALA A 30 -19.54 -16.55 -8.49
C ALA A 30 -18.58 -15.84 -9.46
N THR A 31 -18.72 -14.51 -9.59
CA THR A 31 -17.89 -13.69 -10.46
C THR A 31 -16.62 -13.17 -9.77
N THR A 32 -16.65 -13.11 -8.43
CA THR A 32 -15.53 -12.70 -7.57
C THR A 32 -15.61 -13.45 -6.24
N TYR A 33 -14.54 -13.39 -5.45
CA TYR A 33 -14.57 -13.85 -4.06
C TYR A 33 -15.00 -12.73 -3.11
N ALA A 34 -15.56 -13.12 -1.96
CA ALA A 34 -15.63 -12.18 -0.83
C ALA A 34 -14.20 -11.78 -0.45
N MET A 35 -14.00 -10.51 -0.10
CA MET A 35 -12.66 -9.97 0.22
C MET A 35 -11.95 -10.82 1.28
N GLY A 36 -10.71 -11.22 1.00
CA GLY A 36 -9.90 -12.05 1.90
C GLY A 36 -10.14 -13.55 1.81
N THR A 37 -10.89 -14.07 0.82
CA THR A 37 -11.21 -15.50 0.78
C THR A 37 -10.00 -16.36 0.46
N ASN A 38 -9.79 -17.42 1.24
CA ASN A 38 -8.90 -18.52 0.87
C ASN A 38 -9.64 -19.50 -0.05
N SER A 39 -9.33 -19.47 -1.35
CA SER A 39 -10.03 -20.28 -2.35
C SER A 39 -9.88 -21.79 -2.18
N ARG A 40 -8.91 -22.28 -1.39
CA ARG A 40 -8.78 -23.72 -1.06
C ARG A 40 -9.80 -24.18 -0.04
N THR A 41 -10.30 -23.28 0.81
CA THR A 41 -11.23 -23.60 1.91
C THR A 41 -12.61 -22.98 1.74
N GLY A 42 -12.73 -21.95 0.89
CA GLY A 42 -13.95 -21.15 0.74
C GLY A 42 -14.26 -20.26 1.95
N LYS A 43 -13.34 -20.13 2.91
CA LYS A 43 -13.48 -19.31 4.11
C LYS A 43 -12.55 -18.11 4.06
N GLU A 44 -12.80 -17.13 4.91
CA GLU A 44 -11.90 -15.99 5.12
C GLU A 44 -10.51 -16.48 5.56
N SER A 45 -9.48 -15.92 4.94
CA SER A 45 -8.08 -16.18 5.27
C SER A 45 -7.73 -15.50 6.60
N PRO A 46 -7.03 -16.18 7.52
CA PRO A 46 -6.51 -15.52 8.73
C PRO A 46 -5.43 -14.47 8.44
N PHE A 47 -4.94 -14.42 7.20
CA PHE A 47 -3.91 -13.50 6.73
C PHE A 47 -4.45 -12.46 5.75
N VAL A 48 -5.78 -12.29 5.68
CA VAL A 48 -6.38 -11.19 4.92
C VAL A 48 -5.68 -9.89 5.30
N THR A 49 -5.21 -9.18 4.30
CA THR A 49 -4.53 -7.90 4.46
C THR A 49 -5.25 -6.91 3.59
N LEU A 50 -5.63 -5.78 4.17
CA LEU A 50 -6.26 -4.68 3.47
C LEU A 50 -5.25 -3.55 3.30
N ALA A 51 -5.53 -2.64 2.38
CA ALA A 51 -4.67 -1.49 2.17
C ALA A 51 -4.46 -0.66 3.44
N GLY A 52 -3.20 -0.29 3.70
CA GLY A 52 -2.72 0.35 4.91
C GLY A 52 -2.36 -0.63 6.05
N GLN A 53 -2.58 -1.94 5.86
CA GLN A 53 -2.23 -2.98 6.83
C GLN A 53 -0.99 -3.80 6.41
N GLU A 54 -0.41 -3.48 5.25
CA GLU A 54 0.77 -4.13 4.72
C GLU A 54 1.95 -3.97 5.67
N ARG A 55 2.72 -5.03 5.85
CA ARG A 55 3.85 -5.05 6.77
C ARG A 55 4.77 -6.22 6.48
N VAL A 56 6.01 -6.05 6.91
CA VAL A 56 7.03 -7.10 6.93
C VAL A 56 7.38 -7.38 8.38
N GLU A 57 7.17 -8.61 8.82
CA GLU A 57 7.47 -9.08 10.16
C GLU A 57 8.64 -10.06 10.10
N ARG A 58 9.63 -9.88 10.99
CA ARG A 58 10.79 -10.76 11.09
C ARG A 58 10.81 -11.47 12.44
N ASN A 59 10.91 -12.79 12.40
CA ASN A 59 11.19 -13.64 13.55
C ASN A 59 12.41 -14.52 13.26
N GLY A 60 13.60 -14.02 13.63
CA GLY A 60 14.87 -14.64 13.28
C GLY A 60 15.07 -14.71 11.76
N LYS A 61 15.15 -15.94 11.24
CA LYS A 61 15.27 -16.23 9.79
C LYS A 61 13.94 -16.28 9.05
N ASN A 62 12.81 -16.30 9.76
CA ASN A 62 11.50 -16.32 9.13
C ASN A 62 11.05 -14.87 8.90
N VAL A 63 10.72 -14.56 7.65
CA VAL A 63 10.20 -13.25 7.25
C VAL A 63 8.81 -13.45 6.68
N THR A 64 7.81 -12.88 7.35
CA THR A 64 6.42 -12.90 6.90
C THR A 64 6.06 -11.55 6.32
N VAL A 65 5.62 -11.55 5.07
CA VAL A 65 5.17 -10.36 4.35
C VAL A 65 3.65 -10.45 4.18
N TYR A 66 2.96 -9.42 4.65
CA TYR A 66 1.54 -9.20 4.42
C TYR A 66 1.42 -8.15 3.33
N ALA A 67 0.99 -8.59 2.16
CA ALA A 67 0.99 -7.82 0.94
C ALA A 67 -0.41 -7.71 0.34
N THR A 68 -0.63 -6.62 -0.37
CA THR A 68 -1.85 -6.35 -1.13
C THR A 68 -1.53 -6.18 -2.60
N MET A 69 -2.53 -6.46 -3.42
CA MET A 69 -2.47 -6.28 -4.86
C MET A 69 -3.74 -5.56 -5.30
N ILE A 70 -3.55 -4.48 -6.01
CA ILE A 70 -4.60 -3.73 -6.69
C ILE A 70 -3.98 -3.27 -8.01
N ARG A 71 -4.78 -3.10 -9.07
CA ARG A 71 -4.26 -2.79 -10.41
C ARG A 71 -3.08 -1.82 -10.38
N SER A 72 -2.00 -2.24 -11.02
CA SER A 72 -0.74 -1.50 -11.19
C SER A 72 0.16 -1.42 -9.95
N HIS A 73 -0.25 -1.96 -8.79
CA HIS A 73 0.53 -1.90 -7.56
C HIS A 73 0.59 -3.22 -6.79
N ILE A 74 1.79 -3.54 -6.30
CA ILE A 74 2.02 -4.60 -5.31
C ILE A 74 2.64 -3.92 -4.09
N ASN A 75 1.95 -3.98 -2.95
CA ASN A 75 2.41 -3.33 -1.73
C ASN A 75 2.83 -4.39 -0.70
N PRO A 76 4.01 -4.26 -0.06
CA PRO A 76 5.03 -3.23 -0.30
C PRO A 76 5.74 -3.43 -1.66
N GLU A 77 6.28 -2.36 -2.24
CA GLU A 77 7.05 -2.39 -3.51
C GLU A 77 8.53 -2.79 -3.31
N HIS A 78 9.02 -2.77 -2.08
CA HIS A 78 10.37 -3.20 -1.74
C HIS A 78 10.31 -4.11 -0.52
N ILE A 79 10.85 -5.32 -0.67
CA ILE A 79 10.99 -6.30 0.41
C ILE A 79 12.49 -6.54 0.61
N GLU A 80 12.99 -6.25 1.80
CA GLU A 80 14.39 -6.48 2.15
C GLU A 80 14.53 -7.71 3.06
N VAL A 81 15.33 -8.68 2.61
CA VAL A 81 15.63 -9.92 3.33
C VAL A 81 17.13 -10.22 3.29
N ASN A 82 17.56 -11.18 4.10
CA ASN A 82 18.91 -11.71 4.07
C ASN A 82 18.96 -13.03 3.33
N LYS A 83 20.10 -13.30 2.70
CA LYS A 83 20.39 -14.60 2.11
C LYS A 83 20.21 -15.72 3.15
N GLY A 84 19.37 -16.69 2.83
CA GLY A 84 19.00 -17.82 3.68
C GLY A 84 17.79 -17.58 4.58
N ASP A 85 17.07 -16.46 4.44
CA ASP A 85 15.77 -16.26 5.10
C ASP A 85 14.69 -17.17 4.48
N ASN A 86 13.79 -17.67 5.32
CA ASN A 86 12.55 -18.32 4.88
C ASN A 86 11.49 -17.24 4.71
N VAL A 87 11.10 -16.97 3.47
CA VAL A 87 10.16 -15.89 3.13
C VAL A 87 8.78 -16.47 2.89
N THR A 88 7.79 -15.98 3.63
CA THR A 88 6.36 -16.26 3.43
C THR A 88 5.66 -14.97 3.02
N ILE A 89 5.00 -14.96 1.88
CA ILE A 89 4.23 -13.80 1.41
C ILE A 89 2.75 -14.18 1.35
N HIS A 90 1.94 -13.51 2.17
CA HIS A 90 0.49 -13.53 2.12
C HIS A 90 0.03 -12.38 1.24
N LEU A 91 -0.66 -12.68 0.13
CA LEU A 91 -1.05 -11.71 -0.88
C LEU A 91 -2.58 -11.65 -0.94
N THR A 92 -3.17 -10.48 -0.79
CA THR A 92 -4.62 -10.26 -0.94
C THR A 92 -4.92 -9.39 -2.15
N ASN A 93 -5.73 -9.89 -3.09
CA ASN A 93 -6.24 -9.10 -4.20
C ASN A 93 -7.42 -8.24 -3.73
N LEU A 94 -7.26 -6.92 -3.79
CA LEU A 94 -8.23 -5.90 -3.36
C LEU A 94 -9.22 -5.49 -4.45
N GLU A 95 -9.10 -6.04 -5.66
CA GLU A 95 -10.04 -5.80 -6.75
C GLU A 95 -11.43 -6.38 -6.43
N ARG A 96 -12.45 -5.72 -6.99
CA ARG A 96 -13.86 -6.09 -6.84
C ARG A 96 -14.57 -6.32 -8.17
N ALA A 97 -13.96 -5.89 -9.27
CA ALA A 97 -14.50 -6.12 -10.59
C ALA A 97 -14.16 -7.54 -11.05
N GLN A 98 -15.09 -8.13 -11.81
CA GLN A 98 -14.89 -9.44 -12.41
C GLN A 98 -13.68 -9.41 -13.36
N ASP A 99 -12.93 -10.50 -13.38
CA ASP A 99 -11.79 -10.72 -14.28
C ASP A 99 -10.56 -9.81 -14.03
N GLU A 100 -10.57 -9.04 -12.95
CA GLU A 100 -9.39 -8.30 -12.47
C GLU A 100 -8.44 -9.24 -11.69
N THR A 101 -8.01 -10.29 -12.38
CA THR A 101 -7.12 -11.31 -11.83
C THR A 101 -5.69 -10.82 -11.85
N HIS A 102 -4.99 -11.03 -10.74
CA HIS A 102 -3.55 -10.86 -10.67
C HIS A 102 -2.83 -12.20 -10.68
N GLY A 103 -1.60 -12.18 -11.14
CA GLY A 103 -0.64 -13.23 -10.89
C GLY A 103 0.48 -12.71 -10.00
N PHE A 104 1.27 -13.57 -9.40
CA PHE A 104 2.44 -13.16 -8.64
C PHE A 104 3.56 -14.17 -8.83
N THR A 105 4.75 -13.66 -9.14
CA THR A 105 5.99 -14.43 -9.16
C THR A 105 7.12 -13.59 -8.58
N VAL A 106 8.19 -14.25 -8.13
CA VAL A 106 9.49 -13.62 -7.90
C VAL A 106 10.44 -14.25 -8.91
N ASP A 107 11.16 -13.41 -9.66
CA ASP A 107 12.14 -13.86 -10.65
C ASP A 107 13.14 -14.85 -10.02
N LEU A 108 13.52 -15.88 -10.77
CA LEU A 108 14.43 -16.97 -10.39
C LEU A 108 13.98 -17.91 -9.24
N TYR A 109 12.93 -17.58 -8.48
CA TYR A 109 12.49 -18.42 -7.33
C TYR A 109 11.44 -19.49 -7.68
N ASN A 110 11.03 -19.59 -8.95
CA ASN A 110 10.05 -20.59 -9.45
C ASN A 110 8.77 -20.67 -8.59
N ILE A 111 8.25 -19.51 -8.18
CA ILE A 111 6.99 -19.41 -7.45
C ILE A 111 5.94 -18.77 -8.35
N HIS A 112 4.71 -19.25 -8.28
CA HIS A 112 3.59 -18.63 -8.99
C HIS A 112 2.32 -18.70 -8.14
N ALA A 113 1.62 -17.59 -8.04
CA ALA A 113 0.26 -17.54 -7.49
C ALA A 113 -0.67 -16.87 -8.48
N SER A 114 -1.90 -17.39 -8.56
CA SER A 114 -3.03 -16.71 -9.20
C SER A 114 -3.90 -16.12 -8.10
N LEU A 115 -4.37 -14.90 -8.30
CA LEU A 115 -5.12 -14.11 -7.34
C LEU A 115 -6.32 -13.46 -8.03
N GLU A 116 -7.43 -14.18 -8.06
CA GLU A 116 -8.71 -13.64 -8.52
C GLU A 116 -9.22 -12.55 -7.56
N PRO A 117 -10.12 -11.66 -8.00
CA PRO A 117 -10.68 -10.57 -7.20
C PRO A 117 -11.20 -11.06 -5.83
N GLY A 118 -10.71 -10.45 -4.75
CA GLY A 118 -11.06 -10.79 -3.37
C GLY A 118 -10.33 -11.99 -2.75
N LYS A 119 -9.46 -12.68 -3.48
CA LYS A 119 -8.72 -13.85 -2.95
C LYS A 119 -7.50 -13.45 -2.13
N THR A 120 -7.23 -14.21 -1.06
CA THR A 120 -5.92 -14.25 -0.39
C THR A 120 -5.18 -15.54 -0.72
N ALA A 121 -3.95 -15.43 -1.21
CA ALA A 121 -3.05 -16.53 -1.52
C ALA A 121 -1.77 -16.44 -0.67
N THR A 122 -1.00 -17.53 -0.62
CA THR A 122 0.27 -17.56 0.11
C THR A 122 1.32 -18.29 -0.71
N VAL A 123 2.50 -17.70 -0.81
CA VAL A 123 3.70 -18.31 -1.40
C VAL A 123 4.81 -18.37 -0.35
N ASN A 124 5.67 -19.38 -0.46
CA ASN A 124 6.79 -19.58 0.45
C ASN A 124 8.02 -19.99 -0.35
N PHE A 125 9.17 -19.42 -0.02
CA PHE A 125 10.45 -19.76 -0.64
C PHE A 125 11.61 -19.43 0.31
N VAL A 126 12.79 -19.95 0.01
CA VAL A 126 14.02 -19.58 0.71
C VAL A 126 14.76 -18.58 -0.18
N ALA A 127 15.12 -17.41 0.36
CA ALA A 127 15.91 -16.41 -0.37
C ALA A 127 17.39 -16.83 -0.40
N ASP A 128 17.75 -17.82 -1.21
CA ASP A 128 19.06 -18.48 -1.21
C ASP A 128 20.12 -17.80 -2.09
N GLU A 129 19.73 -16.88 -2.96
CA GLU A 129 20.63 -16.09 -3.80
C GLU A 129 20.68 -14.62 -3.40
N GLU A 130 21.87 -14.05 -3.32
CA GLU A 130 22.06 -12.61 -3.08
C GLU A 130 21.79 -11.84 -4.37
N GLY A 131 21.04 -10.75 -4.29
CA GLY A 131 20.75 -9.92 -5.45
C GLY A 131 19.52 -9.06 -5.29
N VAL A 132 19.05 -8.55 -6.42
CA VAL A 132 17.79 -7.81 -6.55
C VAL A 132 16.93 -8.59 -7.52
N PHE A 133 15.82 -9.14 -7.03
CA PHE A 133 14.92 -9.98 -7.81
C PHE A 133 13.59 -9.25 -7.95
N PRO A 134 13.19 -8.88 -9.17
CA PRO A 134 11.86 -8.34 -9.39
C PRO A 134 10.81 -9.39 -9.02
N TYR A 135 9.78 -8.97 -8.28
CA TYR A 135 8.51 -9.68 -8.26
C TYR A 135 7.47 -8.86 -9.02
N TYR A 136 6.58 -9.54 -9.72
CA TYR A 136 5.70 -8.86 -10.66
C TYR A 136 4.41 -9.63 -10.90
N CYS A 137 3.43 -8.91 -11.43
CA CYS A 137 2.18 -9.50 -11.87
C CYS A 137 2.36 -10.24 -13.20
N THR A 138 2.06 -11.54 -13.21
CA THR A 138 2.14 -12.39 -14.40
C THR A 138 0.88 -12.38 -15.26
N GLU A 139 -0.21 -11.81 -14.74
CA GLU A 139 -1.49 -11.67 -15.45
C GLU A 139 -1.65 -10.24 -15.97
N PHE A 140 -2.24 -10.10 -17.16
CA PHE A 140 -2.59 -8.80 -17.72
C PHE A 140 -3.80 -8.24 -16.97
N CYS A 141 -3.56 -7.48 -15.91
CA CYS A 141 -4.61 -6.91 -15.06
C CYS A 141 -4.95 -5.44 -15.37
N SER A 142 -4.07 -4.70 -16.04
CA SER A 142 -4.32 -3.29 -16.37
C SER A 142 -3.44 -2.85 -17.52
N ALA A 143 -3.69 -1.64 -18.06
CA ALA A 143 -2.79 -1.03 -19.04
C ALA A 143 -1.34 -0.86 -18.51
N LEU A 144 -1.18 -0.76 -17.18
CA LEU A 144 0.10 -0.64 -16.51
C LEU A 144 0.54 -1.97 -15.83
N HIS A 145 0.11 -3.10 -16.39
CA HIS A 145 0.46 -4.43 -15.87
C HIS A 145 1.98 -4.66 -15.83
N LEU A 146 2.72 -4.13 -16.82
CA LEU A 146 4.18 -4.27 -16.89
C LEU A 146 4.90 -3.48 -15.81
N GLU A 147 4.29 -2.40 -15.33
CA GLU A 147 4.77 -1.57 -14.24
C GLU A 147 4.36 -2.13 -12.86
N MET A 148 3.47 -3.11 -12.80
CA MET A 148 3.00 -3.77 -11.57
C MET A 148 4.07 -4.73 -11.03
N MET A 149 5.11 -4.15 -10.45
CA MET A 149 6.26 -4.87 -9.90
C MET A 149 6.75 -4.27 -8.58
N GLY A 150 7.55 -5.04 -7.88
CA GLY A 150 8.41 -4.57 -6.80
C GLY A 150 9.71 -5.36 -6.77
N TYR A 151 10.55 -5.07 -5.79
CA TYR A 151 11.89 -5.65 -5.70
C TYR A 151 12.09 -6.38 -4.39
N LEU A 152 12.48 -7.65 -4.49
CA LEU A 152 13.05 -8.41 -3.39
C LEU A 152 14.56 -8.14 -3.37
N LEU A 153 15.02 -7.43 -2.34
CA LEU A 153 16.44 -7.19 -2.09
C LEU A 153 16.95 -8.27 -1.12
N VAL A 154 17.77 -9.17 -1.63
CA VAL A 154 18.40 -10.23 -0.84
C VAL A 154 19.85 -9.84 -0.54
N LYS A 155 20.11 -9.45 0.71
CA LYS A 155 21.45 -9.03 1.16
C LYS A 155 22.25 -10.22 1.69
N ASP A 156 23.52 -10.28 1.32
CA ASP A 156 24.49 -11.11 2.03
C ASP A 156 24.87 -10.39 3.33
N PRO A 157 24.55 -10.97 4.51
CA PRO A 157 24.86 -10.34 5.80
C PRO A 157 26.36 -10.15 6.03
N ASN A 158 27.23 -10.80 5.24
CA ASN A 158 28.69 -10.68 5.35
C ASN A 158 29.28 -9.59 4.44
N LYS A 159 28.47 -8.99 3.55
CA LYS A 159 28.93 -7.95 2.62
C LYS A 159 28.50 -6.56 3.07
N LYS A 160 29.27 -5.58 2.64
CA LYS A 160 28.92 -4.16 2.75
C LYS A 160 28.58 -3.63 1.36
N TYR A 161 27.42 -3.01 1.23
CA TYR A 161 26.97 -2.41 -0.01
C TYR A 161 27.23 -0.90 0.04
N GLU A 162 27.89 -0.37 -1.00
CA GLU A 162 28.06 1.08 -1.14
C GLU A 162 26.79 1.74 -1.68
N SER A 163 26.54 2.98 -1.25
CA SER A 163 25.37 3.74 -1.67
C SER A 163 25.46 4.14 -3.15
N ALA A 164 24.47 3.74 -3.95
CA ALA A 164 24.34 4.20 -5.34
C ALA A 164 24.26 5.74 -5.43
N LYS A 165 23.64 6.40 -4.43
CA LYS A 165 23.60 7.87 -4.36
C LYS A 165 25.00 8.47 -4.23
N ALA A 166 25.89 7.87 -3.43
CA ALA A 166 27.26 8.33 -3.28
C ALA A 166 28.05 8.28 -4.60
N ASN A 167 27.79 7.28 -5.44
CA ASN A 167 28.43 7.19 -6.76
C ASN A 167 27.88 8.21 -7.75
N ARG A 168 26.56 8.49 -7.73
CA ARG A 168 25.97 9.53 -8.57
C ARG A 168 26.52 10.91 -8.23
N LEU A 169 26.60 11.27 -6.96
CA LEU A 169 27.08 12.59 -6.53
C LEU A 169 28.52 12.89 -6.98
N LYS A 170 29.40 11.87 -7.08
CA LYS A 170 30.77 12.03 -7.58
C LYS A 170 30.84 12.57 -9.03
N THR A 171 29.77 12.42 -9.81
CA THR A 171 29.72 12.81 -11.23
C THR A 171 29.10 14.19 -11.49
N LEU A 172 28.61 14.86 -10.44
CA LEU A 172 27.95 16.16 -10.56
C LEU A 172 28.96 17.31 -10.62
N SER A 173 28.61 18.38 -11.36
CA SER A 173 29.37 19.64 -11.33
C SER A 173 29.23 20.33 -9.96
N PRO A 174 30.12 21.26 -9.59
CA PRO A 174 30.01 22.03 -8.36
C PRO A 174 28.66 22.75 -8.21
N GLU A 175 28.13 23.30 -9.30
CA GLU A 175 26.83 23.99 -9.32
C GLU A 175 25.68 23.01 -9.08
N ALA A 176 25.74 21.83 -9.71
CA ALA A 176 24.75 20.78 -9.53
C ALA A 176 24.80 20.19 -8.12
N LEU A 177 25.99 20.03 -7.53
CA LEU A 177 26.15 19.63 -6.12
C LEU A 177 25.54 20.67 -5.18
N LYS A 178 25.77 21.97 -5.44
CA LYS A 178 25.19 23.03 -4.62
C LYS A 178 23.66 23.04 -4.68
N ALA A 179 23.08 22.93 -5.89
CA ALA A 179 21.64 22.85 -6.08
C ALA A 179 21.03 21.62 -5.36
N GLU A 180 21.69 20.47 -5.45
CA GLU A 180 21.27 19.26 -4.75
C GLU A 180 21.36 19.41 -3.23
N TYR A 181 22.43 20.02 -2.71
CA TYR A 181 22.56 20.32 -1.28
C TYR A 181 21.43 21.21 -0.78
N ASP A 182 21.14 22.31 -1.48
CA ASP A 182 20.08 23.25 -1.10
C ASP A 182 18.69 22.58 -1.12
N LYS A 183 18.46 21.70 -2.12
CA LYS A 183 17.24 20.88 -2.20
C LYS A 183 17.11 19.93 -1.02
N VAL A 184 18.17 19.22 -0.64
CA VAL A 184 18.14 18.29 0.49
C VAL A 184 17.88 19.04 1.80
N ILE A 185 18.50 20.20 2.01
CA ILE A 185 18.24 21.05 3.19
C ILE A 185 16.78 21.49 3.25
N ALA A 186 16.21 21.96 2.13
CA ALA A 186 14.81 22.35 2.07
C ALA A 186 13.87 21.18 2.37
N THR A 187 14.19 19.99 1.85
CA THR A 187 13.44 18.75 2.11
C THR A 187 13.52 18.34 3.59
N ASN A 188 14.71 18.41 4.20
CA ASN A 188 14.91 18.10 5.62
C ASN A 188 14.10 19.05 6.50
N LYS A 189 14.09 20.34 6.18
CA LYS A 189 13.30 21.33 6.90
C LYS A 189 11.79 21.03 6.81
N ALA A 190 11.26 20.80 5.62
CA ALA A 190 9.85 20.48 5.44
C ALA A 190 9.46 19.16 6.16
N THR A 191 10.35 18.16 6.14
CA THR A 191 10.13 16.90 6.85
C THR A 191 10.10 17.10 8.37
N ASP A 192 11.01 17.93 8.90
CA ASP A 192 11.02 18.26 10.33
C ASP A 192 9.75 19.02 10.76
N GLU A 193 9.25 19.96 9.95
CA GLU A 193 7.99 20.66 10.21
C GLU A 193 6.81 19.66 10.35
N VAL A 194 6.76 18.63 9.50
CA VAL A 194 5.78 17.54 9.62
C VAL A 194 5.99 16.75 10.92
N ILE A 195 7.22 16.37 11.26
CA ILE A 195 7.53 15.66 12.52
C ILE A 195 7.06 16.49 13.73
N GLN A 196 7.35 17.79 13.75
CA GLN A 196 6.92 18.66 14.85
C GLN A 196 5.40 18.75 14.95
N SER A 197 4.68 18.79 13.82
CA SER A 197 3.21 18.76 13.82
C SER A 197 2.64 17.47 14.45
N VAL A 198 3.28 16.34 14.18
CA VAL A 198 2.91 15.03 14.74
C VAL A 198 3.22 14.97 16.24
N VAL A 199 4.39 15.45 16.66
CA VAL A 199 4.77 15.53 18.08
C VAL A 199 3.82 16.43 18.87
N ALA A 200 3.40 17.57 18.29
CA ALA A 200 2.44 18.46 18.91
C ALA A 200 1.10 17.75 19.16
N TYR A 201 0.56 17.06 18.14
CA TYR A 201 -0.67 16.28 18.26
C TYR A 201 -0.58 15.20 19.34
N LEU A 202 0.50 14.40 19.32
CA LEU A 202 0.68 13.30 20.29
C LEU A 202 0.70 13.80 21.73
N LYS A 203 1.41 14.91 21.98
CA LYS A 203 1.49 15.55 23.31
C LYS A 203 0.14 16.13 23.74
N GLU A 204 -0.55 16.83 22.85
CA GLU A 204 -1.87 17.40 23.12
C GLU A 204 -2.87 16.31 23.52
N LYS A 205 -2.81 15.14 22.86
CA LYS A 205 -3.69 14.00 23.14
C LYS A 205 -3.18 13.06 24.24
N HIS A 206 -2.13 13.44 24.98
CA HIS A 206 -1.59 12.70 26.12
C HIS A 206 -1.24 11.23 25.79
N TYR A 207 -0.47 11.04 24.71
CA TYR A 207 -0.07 9.71 24.22
C TYR A 207 0.58 8.81 25.27
N GLU A 208 1.18 9.38 26.33
CA GLU A 208 1.87 8.65 27.39
C GLU A 208 0.94 7.70 28.17
N LYS A 209 -0.38 7.91 28.10
CA LYS A 209 -1.40 7.05 28.71
C LYS A 209 -1.58 5.73 27.96
N TYR A 210 -1.08 5.60 26.73
CA TYR A 210 -1.32 4.46 25.84
C TYR A 210 0.01 3.71 25.62
N PRO A 211 0.26 2.58 26.31
CA PRO A 211 1.58 1.93 26.32
C PRO A 211 2.13 1.62 24.92
N LYS A 212 1.30 1.06 24.03
CA LYS A 212 1.70 0.74 22.65
C LYS A 212 2.06 1.98 21.83
N VAL A 213 1.33 3.08 22.01
CA VAL A 213 1.63 4.35 21.34
C VAL A 213 2.91 4.94 21.91
N LYS A 214 3.07 4.93 23.23
CA LYS A 214 4.28 5.41 23.91
C LYS A 214 5.54 4.68 23.45
N GLU A 215 5.47 3.36 23.24
CA GLU A 215 6.58 2.58 22.68
C GLU A 215 6.96 3.07 21.27
N LEU A 216 5.97 3.29 20.39
CA LEU A 216 6.21 3.86 19.06
C LEU A 216 6.81 5.27 19.12
N VAL A 217 6.31 6.14 20.01
CA VAL A 217 6.88 7.48 20.18
C VAL A 217 8.31 7.41 20.72
N THR A 218 8.61 6.46 21.61
CA THR A 218 9.97 6.23 22.10
C THR A 218 10.91 5.83 20.95
N ASP A 219 10.49 4.87 20.11
CA ASP A 219 11.27 4.47 18.93
C ASP A 219 11.47 5.63 17.95
N ALA A 220 10.42 6.43 17.68
CA ALA A 220 10.52 7.62 16.84
C ALA A 220 11.52 8.64 17.41
N LEU A 221 11.48 8.91 18.72
CA LEU A 221 12.42 9.82 19.38
C LEU A 221 13.85 9.28 19.41
N ASP A 222 14.02 7.97 19.53
CA ASP A 222 15.34 7.32 19.46
C ASP A 222 15.98 7.49 18.07
N GLN A 223 15.17 7.41 16.99
CA GLN A 223 15.63 7.74 15.63
C GLN A 223 15.96 9.23 15.51
N TYR A 224 15.06 10.11 15.98
CA TYR A 224 15.25 11.56 15.91
C TYR A 224 16.50 12.02 16.68
N GLY A 225 16.78 11.39 17.82
CA GLY A 225 17.95 11.66 18.66
C GLY A 225 19.29 11.38 17.98
N LYS A 226 19.32 10.64 16.86
CA LYS A 226 20.53 10.44 16.04
C LYS A 226 20.86 11.63 15.14
N ILE A 227 19.88 12.50 14.86
CA ILE A 227 20.02 13.60 13.90
C ILE A 227 21.13 14.59 14.29
N PRO A 228 21.25 15.07 15.55
CA PRO A 228 22.25 16.09 15.89
C PRO A 228 23.69 15.68 15.57
N GLU A 229 24.07 14.44 15.84
CA GLU A 229 25.41 13.92 15.55
C GLU A 229 25.68 13.88 14.04
N VAL A 230 24.71 13.41 13.26
CA VAL A 230 24.83 13.29 11.80
C VAL A 230 24.82 14.66 11.14
N LYS A 231 23.98 15.57 11.62
CA LYS A 231 23.91 16.96 11.15
C LYS A 231 25.23 17.69 11.41
N ALA A 232 25.87 17.46 12.56
CA ALA A 232 27.18 18.02 12.84
C ALA A 232 28.24 17.55 11.82
N LYS A 233 28.20 16.27 11.39
CA LYS A 233 29.07 15.75 10.32
C LYS A 233 28.78 16.40 8.97
N ALA A 234 27.50 16.64 8.66
CA ALA A 234 27.11 17.36 7.45
C ALA A 234 27.65 18.80 7.44
N ASP A 235 27.46 19.52 8.55
CA ASP A 235 27.93 20.89 8.72
C ASP A 235 29.46 20.99 8.66
N GLU A 236 30.16 20.03 9.26
CA GLU A 236 31.63 19.97 9.22
C GLU A 236 32.14 19.69 7.80
N ALA A 237 31.53 18.75 7.08
CA ALA A 237 31.88 18.46 5.68
C ALA A 237 31.66 19.69 4.79
N TYR A 238 30.52 20.37 4.95
CA TYR A 238 30.22 21.59 4.20
C TYR A 238 31.22 22.71 4.49
N LYS A 239 31.57 22.93 5.77
CA LYS A 239 32.59 23.92 6.19
C LYS A 239 33.97 23.64 5.59
N LYS A 240 34.32 22.37 5.37
CA LYS A 240 35.57 21.95 4.72
C LYS A 240 35.54 22.05 3.18
N GLY A 241 34.41 22.47 2.59
CA GLY A 241 34.21 22.50 1.14
C GLY A 241 33.89 21.14 0.53
N ASP A 242 33.71 20.09 1.34
CA ASP A 242 33.27 18.77 0.89
C ASP A 242 31.73 18.75 0.77
N VAL A 243 31.23 19.37 -0.31
CA VAL A 243 29.79 19.46 -0.58
C VAL A 243 29.18 18.07 -0.80
N ASN A 244 29.93 17.14 -1.40
CA ASN A 244 29.45 15.76 -1.60
C ASN A 244 29.27 15.04 -0.25
N GLY A 245 30.28 15.09 0.62
CA GLY A 245 30.18 14.54 1.97
C GLY A 245 29.05 15.19 2.78
N ALA A 246 28.86 16.50 2.65
CA ALA A 246 27.76 17.22 3.28
C ALA A 246 26.40 16.70 2.82
N ILE A 247 26.19 16.54 1.50
CA ILE A 247 24.95 15.98 0.93
C ILE A 247 24.70 14.55 1.44
N LEU A 248 25.75 13.71 1.50
CA LEU A 248 25.60 12.33 1.99
C LEU A 248 25.16 12.28 3.45
N TRP A 249 25.73 13.13 4.31
CA TRP A 249 25.32 13.23 5.70
C TRP A 249 23.93 13.87 5.84
N GLU A 250 23.56 14.86 5.04
CA GLU A 250 22.20 15.41 5.00
C GLU A 250 21.17 14.37 4.53
N TYR A 251 21.53 13.48 3.61
CA TYR A 251 20.70 12.34 3.25
C TYR A 251 20.54 11.34 4.39
N GLN A 252 21.59 11.16 5.20
CA GLN A 252 21.49 10.34 6.40
C GLN A 252 20.58 10.99 7.46
N VAL A 253 20.64 12.32 7.62
CA VAL A 253 19.67 13.09 8.43
C VAL A 253 18.26 12.85 7.92
N TRP A 254 18.05 13.02 6.61
CA TRP A 254 16.76 12.77 5.97
C TRP A 254 16.22 11.36 6.26
N GLN A 255 17.07 10.32 6.19
CA GLN A 255 16.65 8.95 6.52
C GLN A 255 16.18 8.80 7.96
N TYR A 256 16.86 9.41 8.93
CA TYR A 256 16.40 9.40 10.33
C TYR A 256 15.10 10.20 10.50
N MET A 257 14.95 11.33 9.80
CA MET A 257 13.71 12.09 9.78
C MET A 257 12.55 11.28 9.19
N VAL A 258 12.73 10.61 8.05
CA VAL A 258 11.71 9.77 7.42
C VAL A 258 11.30 8.62 8.33
N LYS A 259 12.26 7.93 8.96
CA LYS A 259 11.95 6.88 9.94
C LYS A 259 11.19 7.43 11.15
N THR A 260 11.62 8.59 11.66
CA THR A 260 10.91 9.28 12.74
C THR A 260 9.48 9.62 12.33
N ALA A 261 9.30 10.18 11.13
CA ALA A 261 8.00 10.59 10.61
C ALA A 261 7.08 9.38 10.38
N ASP A 262 7.58 8.29 9.79
CA ASP A 262 6.81 7.05 9.58
C ASP A 262 6.33 6.45 10.91
N VAL A 263 7.24 6.23 11.87
CA VAL A 263 6.88 5.69 13.19
C VAL A 263 5.99 6.67 13.97
N GLY A 264 6.26 7.98 13.87
CA GLY A 264 5.46 9.03 14.48
C GLY A 264 4.04 9.10 13.91
N LEU A 265 3.88 8.96 12.59
CA LEU A 265 2.58 8.91 11.93
C LEU A 265 1.83 7.64 12.31
N ARG A 266 2.50 6.49 12.43
CA ARG A 266 1.88 5.27 12.98
C ARG A 266 1.44 5.45 14.43
N ALA A 267 2.26 6.09 15.25
CA ALA A 267 1.91 6.42 16.63
C ALA A 267 0.69 7.34 16.68
N LYS A 268 0.65 8.38 15.83
CA LYS A 268 -0.49 9.28 15.68
C LYS A 268 -1.75 8.52 15.26
N ASN A 269 -1.65 7.66 14.25
CA ASN A 269 -2.79 6.88 13.75
C ASN A 269 -3.29 5.87 14.80
N ASN A 270 -2.39 5.22 15.54
CA ASN A 270 -2.76 4.32 16.62
C ASN A 270 -3.38 5.08 17.79
N LEU A 271 -2.83 6.23 18.16
CA LEU A 271 -3.41 7.07 19.20
C LEU A 271 -4.80 7.55 18.80
N ALA A 272 -4.96 8.03 17.56
CA ALA A 272 -6.25 8.43 17.02
C ALA A 272 -7.28 7.31 17.17
N LYS A 273 -6.91 6.05 16.88
CA LYS A 273 -7.79 4.88 17.09
C LYS A 273 -8.12 4.62 18.56
N GLU A 274 -7.15 4.75 19.46
CA GLU A 274 -7.34 4.50 20.90
C GLU A 274 -8.19 5.58 21.58
N ILE A 275 -8.08 6.84 21.14
CA ILE A 275 -8.88 7.96 21.66
C ILE A 275 -10.20 8.15 20.92
N ALA A 276 -10.39 7.42 19.82
CA ALA A 276 -11.58 7.59 19.02
C ALA A 276 -12.83 7.19 19.81
N THR A 277 -13.89 7.95 19.61
CA THR A 277 -15.20 7.59 20.17
C THR A 277 -15.65 6.24 19.62
N PRO A 278 -16.42 5.42 20.37
CA PRO A 278 -16.97 4.20 19.80
C PRO A 278 -17.83 4.50 18.57
N MET A 279 -17.62 3.76 17.48
CA MET A 279 -18.45 3.88 16.28
C MET A 279 -19.92 3.53 16.59
N SER A 280 -20.84 4.27 15.99
CA SER A 280 -22.23 3.86 15.93
C SER A 280 -22.35 2.55 15.12
N PRO A 281 -23.44 1.77 15.26
CA PRO A 281 -23.64 0.58 14.43
C PRO A 281 -23.64 0.87 12.92
N ALA A 282 -24.02 2.08 12.51
CA ALA A 282 -23.96 2.51 11.12
C ALA A 282 -22.52 2.82 10.69
N ALA A 283 -21.76 3.57 11.50
CA ALA A 283 -20.36 3.86 11.23
C ALA A 283 -19.49 2.59 11.17
N ALA A 284 -19.74 1.60 12.05
CA ALA A 284 -19.03 0.31 12.02
C ALA A 284 -19.32 -0.49 10.73
N LYS A 285 -20.59 -0.52 10.30
CA LYS A 285 -20.95 -1.09 8.99
C LYS A 285 -20.35 -0.30 7.84
N GLY A 286 -20.21 1.01 8.01
CA GLY A 286 -19.58 1.92 7.07
C GLY A 286 -18.10 1.63 6.89
N GLU A 287 -17.37 1.42 7.99
CA GLU A 287 -15.97 1.00 7.95
C GLU A 287 -15.84 -0.34 7.22
N GLU A 288 -16.69 -1.32 7.56
CA GLU A 288 -16.71 -2.62 6.89
C GLU A 288 -16.98 -2.47 5.39
N ALA A 289 -17.97 -1.67 5.00
CA ALA A 289 -18.32 -1.42 3.61
C ALA A 289 -17.22 -0.64 2.87
N TYR A 290 -16.55 0.30 3.52
CA TYR A 290 -15.41 1.05 2.99
C TYR A 290 -14.22 0.11 2.73
N LEU A 291 -13.90 -0.74 3.70
CA LEU A 291 -12.80 -1.72 3.62
C LEU A 291 -13.08 -2.81 2.58
N LYS A 292 -14.24 -3.48 2.66
CA LYS A 292 -14.66 -4.48 1.68
C LYS A 292 -14.97 -3.88 0.32
N GLY A 293 -15.25 -2.58 0.31
CA GLY A 293 -15.42 -1.73 -0.84
C GLY A 293 -14.16 -1.49 -1.65
N GLY A 294 -12.99 -1.85 -1.11
CA GLY A 294 -11.69 -1.56 -1.70
C GLY A 294 -11.34 -0.07 -1.67
N CYS A 295 -12.11 0.75 -0.94
CA CYS A 295 -11.91 2.21 -0.91
C CYS A 295 -10.54 2.56 -0.33
N ASN A 296 -10.10 1.84 0.70
CA ASN A 296 -8.78 2.01 1.31
C ASN A 296 -7.62 1.64 0.37
N GLY A 297 -7.87 0.87 -0.70
CA GLY A 297 -6.88 0.57 -1.74
C GLY A 297 -6.30 1.82 -2.40
N CYS A 298 -7.12 2.86 -2.54
CA CYS A 298 -6.70 4.15 -3.08
C CYS A 298 -6.72 5.27 -2.04
N HIS A 299 -7.65 5.22 -1.08
CA HIS A 299 -7.91 6.33 -0.16
C HIS A 299 -7.52 5.98 1.26
N VAL A 300 -6.24 6.04 1.63
CA VAL A 300 -5.83 5.79 3.02
C VAL A 300 -6.25 6.96 3.92
N ILE A 301 -7.02 6.71 4.98
CA ILE A 301 -7.48 7.78 5.88
C ILE A 301 -6.29 8.48 6.55
N GLY A 302 -6.23 9.80 6.43
CA GLY A 302 -5.20 10.66 7.01
C GLY A 302 -3.92 10.75 6.19
N GLN A 303 -3.89 10.18 4.97
CA GLN A 303 -2.72 10.17 4.09
C GLN A 303 -3.10 10.23 2.61
N VAL A 304 -2.32 10.96 1.81
CA VAL A 304 -2.41 10.87 0.35
C VAL A 304 -1.74 9.58 -0.13
N SER A 305 -2.47 8.77 -0.90
CA SER A 305 -1.98 7.51 -1.48
C SER A 305 -2.21 7.53 -3.00
N SER A 306 -2.70 6.44 -3.61
CA SER A 306 -3.11 6.42 -5.03
C SER A 306 -4.36 7.27 -5.31
N GLY A 307 -5.02 7.76 -4.26
CA GLY A 307 -6.09 8.74 -4.29
C GLY A 307 -5.97 9.75 -3.14
N PRO A 308 -6.82 10.79 -3.12
CA PRO A 308 -6.80 11.84 -2.11
C PRO A 308 -7.21 11.32 -0.72
N ASP A 309 -6.69 11.95 0.33
CA ASP A 309 -7.14 11.75 1.71
C ASP A 309 -8.62 12.15 1.85
N LEU A 310 -9.42 11.30 2.49
CA LEU A 310 -10.85 11.50 2.72
C LEU A 310 -11.17 12.22 4.04
N THR A 311 -10.19 12.48 4.88
CA THR A 311 -10.36 13.25 6.13
C THR A 311 -10.90 14.64 5.80
N GLY A 312 -12.11 14.95 6.24
CA GLY A 312 -12.80 16.22 6.04
C GLY A 312 -13.51 16.30 4.69
N VAL A 313 -13.67 15.19 3.96
CA VAL A 313 -14.31 15.19 2.63
C VAL A 313 -15.73 15.74 2.68
N LEU A 314 -16.46 15.51 3.78
CA LEU A 314 -17.81 16.03 3.97
C LEU A 314 -17.84 17.55 4.15
N LEU A 315 -16.71 18.16 4.52
CA LEU A 315 -16.55 19.61 4.71
C LEU A 315 -16.05 20.33 3.46
N ARG A 316 -15.52 19.60 2.47
CA ARG A 316 -14.93 20.18 1.23
C ARG A 316 -15.97 20.54 0.17
N HIS A 317 -17.22 20.09 0.33
CA HIS A 317 -18.27 20.24 -0.67
C HIS A 317 -19.54 20.82 -0.05
N GLU A 318 -20.26 21.64 -0.81
CA GLU A 318 -21.61 22.06 -0.46
C GLU A 318 -22.53 20.82 -0.42
N ASN A 319 -23.25 20.64 0.69
CA ASN A 319 -24.02 19.41 0.97
C ASN A 319 -23.16 18.13 0.87
N GLY A 320 -22.01 18.12 1.56
CA GLY A 320 -20.99 17.06 1.44
C GLY A 320 -21.51 15.63 1.53
N GLU A 321 -22.48 15.33 2.41
CA GLU A 321 -23.09 13.99 2.48
C GLU A 321 -23.76 13.58 1.17
N LYS A 322 -24.55 14.48 0.58
CA LYS A 322 -25.21 14.22 -0.71
C LYS A 322 -24.19 14.11 -1.84
N TRP A 323 -23.19 14.99 -1.84
CA TRP A 323 -22.14 14.98 -2.84
C TRP A 323 -21.37 13.65 -2.81
N VAL A 324 -20.92 13.20 -1.63
CA VAL A 324 -20.22 11.92 -1.45
C VAL A 324 -21.12 10.75 -1.85
N PHE A 325 -22.41 10.79 -1.49
CA PHE A 325 -23.36 9.76 -1.89
C PHE A 325 -23.44 9.61 -3.41
N ASP A 326 -23.69 10.73 -4.10
CA ASP A 326 -23.85 10.74 -5.55
C ASP A 326 -22.55 10.35 -6.26
N PHE A 327 -21.40 10.80 -5.73
CA PHE A 327 -20.08 10.47 -6.27
C PHE A 327 -19.77 8.98 -6.15
N ILE A 328 -19.95 8.37 -4.97
CA ILE A 328 -19.71 6.92 -4.80
C ILE A 328 -20.69 6.11 -5.66
N LYS A 329 -21.94 6.58 -5.81
CA LYS A 329 -22.97 5.88 -6.58
C LYS A 329 -22.67 5.82 -8.06
N ASP A 330 -22.15 6.91 -8.63
CA ASP A 330 -21.81 7.00 -10.06
C ASP A 330 -20.69 8.02 -10.32
N PRO A 331 -19.42 7.63 -10.05
CA PRO A 331 -18.28 8.54 -10.20
C PRO A 331 -18.14 9.08 -11.63
N SER A 332 -18.60 8.32 -12.63
CA SER A 332 -18.44 8.66 -14.04
C SER A 332 -19.11 9.97 -14.45
N LYS A 333 -20.22 10.31 -13.78
CA LYS A 333 -20.93 11.59 -13.99
C LYS A 333 -20.13 12.81 -13.57
N PHE A 334 -19.15 12.62 -12.69
CA PHE A 334 -18.36 13.70 -12.12
C PHE A 334 -17.02 13.90 -12.83
N TYR A 335 -16.60 13.01 -13.74
CA TYR A 335 -15.29 13.14 -14.40
C TYR A 335 -15.14 14.41 -15.27
N GLY A 336 -16.26 15.05 -15.64
CA GLY A 336 -16.27 16.32 -16.36
C GLY A 336 -16.21 17.56 -15.46
N ASP A 337 -16.39 17.41 -14.15
CA ASP A 337 -16.29 18.50 -13.17
C ASP A 337 -14.82 18.97 -13.04
N GLU A 338 -14.57 20.28 -12.96
CA GLU A 338 -13.21 20.82 -12.93
C GLU A 338 -12.40 20.35 -11.72
N TYR A 339 -13.03 20.26 -10.54
CA TYR A 339 -12.38 19.79 -9.33
C TYR A 339 -11.97 18.31 -9.48
N ILE A 340 -12.90 17.46 -9.92
CA ILE A 340 -12.61 16.03 -10.12
C ILE A 340 -11.61 15.80 -11.24
N LYS A 341 -11.68 16.55 -12.34
CA LYS A 341 -10.70 16.48 -13.42
C LYS A 341 -9.30 16.82 -12.91
N SER A 342 -9.16 17.87 -12.09
CA SER A 342 -7.86 18.22 -11.49
C SER A 342 -7.30 17.11 -10.61
N MET A 343 -8.15 16.39 -9.86
CA MET A 343 -7.74 15.23 -9.08
C MET A 343 -7.33 14.06 -9.97
N ILE A 344 -8.10 13.76 -11.02
CA ILE A 344 -7.77 12.71 -11.99
C ILE A 344 -6.42 13.00 -12.65
N ASP A 345 -6.17 14.24 -13.05
CA ASP A 345 -4.92 14.63 -13.68
C ASP A 345 -3.73 14.56 -12.69
N TYR A 346 -3.96 14.90 -11.41
CA TYR A 346 -2.94 14.82 -10.36
C TYR A 346 -2.55 13.38 -10.01
N PHE A 347 -3.55 12.51 -9.81
CA PHE A 347 -3.33 11.11 -9.44
C PHE A 347 -3.14 10.19 -10.64
N ASN A 348 -3.39 10.69 -11.86
CA ASN A 348 -3.44 9.91 -13.10
C ASN A 348 -4.34 8.66 -13.00
N LEU A 349 -5.39 8.74 -12.19
CA LEU A 349 -6.28 7.63 -11.86
C LEU A 349 -7.71 8.13 -11.69
N ARG A 350 -8.69 7.33 -12.12
CA ARG A 350 -10.12 7.60 -11.92
C ARG A 350 -10.68 6.64 -10.89
N MET A 351 -11.49 7.14 -9.96
CA MET A 351 -12.23 6.27 -9.03
C MET A 351 -13.29 5.48 -9.82
N PRO A 352 -13.21 4.13 -9.89
CA PRO A 352 -14.21 3.33 -10.58
C PRO A 352 -15.50 3.22 -9.76
N ASN A 353 -16.59 2.83 -10.41
CA ASN A 353 -17.84 2.54 -9.70
C ASN A 353 -17.67 1.24 -8.89
N GLN A 354 -17.81 1.34 -7.58
CA GLN A 354 -17.69 0.22 -6.65
C GLN A 354 -18.99 -0.59 -6.51
N HIS A 355 -20.03 -0.24 -7.28
CA HIS A 355 -21.35 -0.86 -7.33
C HIS A 355 -21.99 -1.05 -5.96
N MET A 356 -21.75 -0.10 -5.06
CA MET A 356 -22.28 -0.13 -3.70
C MET A 356 -23.80 0.12 -3.68
N SER A 357 -24.46 -0.58 -2.78
CA SER A 357 -25.87 -0.35 -2.45
C SER A 357 -26.05 1.00 -1.75
N ASP A 358 -27.25 1.55 -1.83
CA ASP A 358 -27.56 2.83 -1.18
C ASP A 358 -27.35 2.77 0.34
N GLN A 359 -27.52 1.60 0.95
CA GLN A 359 -27.29 1.42 2.38
C GLN A 359 -25.80 1.42 2.72
N GLU A 360 -24.97 0.71 1.95
CA GLU A 360 -23.51 0.73 2.14
C GLU A 360 -22.95 2.15 2.02
N ILE A 361 -23.42 2.93 1.04
CA ILE A 361 -22.96 4.32 0.86
C ILE A 361 -23.37 5.20 2.04
N LYS A 362 -24.59 5.05 2.56
CA LYS A 362 -25.05 5.78 3.76
C LYS A 362 -24.23 5.40 4.99
N ASP A 363 -23.97 4.12 5.17
CA ASP A 363 -23.16 3.64 6.29
C ASP A 363 -21.72 4.18 6.17
N ILE A 364 -21.13 4.21 4.96
CA ILE A 364 -19.80 4.83 4.70
C ILE A 364 -19.80 6.32 5.05
N ILE A 365 -20.87 7.06 4.76
CA ILE A 365 -20.97 8.47 5.16
C ILE A 365 -20.95 8.63 6.68
N GLU A 366 -21.62 7.74 7.43
CA GLU A 366 -21.55 7.73 8.90
C GLU A 366 -20.14 7.40 9.40
N TYR A 367 -19.41 6.53 8.70
CA TYR A 367 -17.99 6.28 8.98
C TYR A 367 -17.12 7.51 8.71
N LEU A 368 -17.35 8.24 7.62
CA LEU A 368 -16.62 9.48 7.31
C LEU A 368 -16.91 10.60 8.32
N LYS A 369 -18.14 10.73 8.80
CA LYS A 369 -18.47 11.65 9.92
C LYS A 369 -17.68 11.31 11.16
N TRP A 370 -17.65 10.02 11.51
CA TRP A 370 -16.89 9.55 12.65
C TRP A 370 -15.39 9.80 12.49
N ILE A 371 -14.83 9.62 11.28
CA ILE A 371 -13.45 10.00 10.98
C ILE A 371 -13.23 11.48 11.24
N ASP A 372 -14.11 12.35 10.72
CA ASP A 372 -13.96 13.80 10.83
C ASP A 372 -13.99 14.28 12.28
N GLU A 373 -14.92 13.77 13.08
CA GLU A 373 -15.03 14.04 14.52
C GLU A 373 -13.76 13.62 15.29
N ASN A 374 -13.15 12.51 14.91
CA ASN A 374 -12.00 11.94 15.61
C ASN A 374 -10.64 12.38 15.03
N ALA A 375 -10.62 12.99 13.84
CA ALA A 375 -9.46 13.65 13.27
C ALA A 375 -9.16 15.01 13.93
N GLY A 376 -10.11 15.53 14.74
CA GLY A 376 -9.99 16.80 15.43
C GLY A 376 -10.24 18.01 14.53
N MET A 377 -11.12 17.86 13.54
CA MET A 377 -11.56 18.93 12.63
C MET A 377 -12.85 19.61 13.09
#